data_AF-A0A9D4KQ02-F1
#
_entry.id   AF-A0A9D4KQ02-F1
#
_cell.length_a   1.000
_cell.length_b   1.000
_cell.length_c   1.000
_cell.angle_alpha   90.00
_cell.angle_beta   90.00
_cell.angle_gamma   90.00
#
_symmetry.space_group_name_H-M   'P 1'
#
loop_
_entity.id
_entity.type
_entity.pdbx_description
1 polymer ?
#
loop_
_entity_poly.entity_id
_entity_poly.type
_entity_poly.pdbx_seq_one_letter_code
_entity_poly.pdbx_strand_id
1 'polypeptide(L)' 'MYTKRRELKSHSGHDGIFVNEDLTHHRSQLLFIARGLAKSKKIESTWSANGNILIRVTEHGETTIKRIGCQSELEKYKHM' A
#
# COMPACT_ATOMS: atom_id res chain seq x y z
N MET A 1 -5.65 -26.92 -1.82
CA MET A 1 -6.15 -26.48 -0.50
C MET A 1 -5.01 -25.86 0.29
N TYR A 2 -5.10 -24.57 0.60
CA TYR A 2 -4.01 -23.78 1.18
C TYR A 2 -4.12 -23.79 2.72
N THR A 3 -3.76 -24.91 3.36
CA THR A 3 -3.95 -25.14 4.81
C THR A 3 -2.68 -24.99 5.66
N LYS A 4 -1.56 -24.52 5.09
CA LYS A 4 -0.28 -24.33 5.83
C LYS A 4 0.04 -22.89 6.27
N ARG A 5 -0.87 -21.92 6.09
CA ARG A 5 -0.60 -20.48 6.35
C ARG A 5 -0.87 -20.04 7.79
N ARG A 6 -1.56 -20.85 8.59
CA ARG A 6 -2.05 -20.46 9.93
C ARG A 6 -1.03 -20.67 11.07
N GLU A 7 0.17 -21.16 10.76
CA GLU A 7 1.22 -21.46 11.76
C GLU A 7 2.15 -20.27 12.07
N LEU A 8 1.93 -19.09 11.48
CA LEU A 8 2.66 -17.87 11.86
C LEU A 8 2.04 -17.11 13.02
N LYS A 9 1.11 -17.71 13.78
CA LYS A 9 0.54 -17.10 14.98
C LYS A 9 0.94 -17.91 16.21
N SER A 10 1.66 -17.22 17.10
CA SER A 10 2.23 -17.67 18.39
C SER A 10 3.54 -18.46 18.30
N HIS A 11 4.64 -17.78 17.93
CA HIS A 11 5.94 -18.14 18.49
C HIS A 11 6.22 -17.17 19.64
N SER A 12 6.20 -17.70 20.86
CA SER A 12 6.37 -17.00 22.14
C SER A 12 7.81 -16.48 22.34
N GLY A 13 8.26 -15.63 21.42
CA GLY A 13 9.60 -15.03 21.41
C GLY A 13 9.78 -13.86 20.43
N HIS A 14 8.73 -13.45 19.71
CA HIS A 14 8.76 -12.32 18.79
C HIS A 14 7.75 -11.25 19.22
N ASP A 15 7.88 -10.74 20.44
CA ASP A 15 7.09 -9.58 20.88
C ASP A 15 7.50 -8.35 20.05
N GLY A 16 6.58 -7.85 19.23
CA GLY A 16 6.73 -6.58 18.50
C GLY A 16 7.04 -6.68 17.00
N ILE A 17 7.20 -7.87 16.42
CA ILE A 17 7.39 -8.03 14.97
C ILE A 17 6.08 -8.50 14.33
N PHE A 18 5.49 -7.64 13.49
CA PHE A 18 4.26 -7.94 12.76
C PHE A 18 4.58 -8.06 11.27
N VAL A 19 4.37 -9.25 10.70
CA VAL A 19 4.47 -9.47 9.26
C VAL A 19 3.11 -9.19 8.62
N ASN A 20 3.06 -8.26 7.68
CA ASN A 20 1.85 -7.99 6.92
C ASN A 20 1.77 -8.95 5.72
N GLU A 21 1.01 -10.04 5.89
CA GLU A 21 0.84 -11.08 4.86
C GLU A 21 0.19 -10.56 3.56
N ASP A 22 -0.59 -9.48 3.66
CA ASP A 22 -1.25 -8.88 2.50
C ASP A 22 -0.32 -8.00 1.67
N LEU A 23 0.83 -7.62 2.23
CA LEU A 23 1.82 -6.75 1.59
C LEU A 23 2.91 -7.59 0.91
N THR A 24 2.55 -8.22 -0.20
CA THR A 24 3.51 -8.91 -1.07
C THR A 24 4.61 -7.94 -1.55
N HIS A 25 5.75 -8.46 -2.01
CA HIS A 25 6.87 -7.63 -2.50
C HIS A 25 6.44 -6.58 -3.54
N HIS A 26 5.55 -6.96 -4.47
CA HIS A 26 4.97 -6.01 -5.43
C HIS A 26 4.18 -4.89 -4.75
N ARG A 27 3.31 -5.23 -3.81
CA ARG A 27 2.47 -4.26 -3.10
C ARG A 27 3.29 -3.38 -2.15
N SER A 28 4.33 -3.92 -1.52
CA SER A 28 5.23 -3.13 -0.68
C SER A 28 6.00 -2.11 -1.52
N GLN A 29 6.44 -2.48 -2.71
CA GLN A 29 7.08 -1.56 -3.67
C GLN A 29 6.11 -0.46 -4.12
N LEU A 30 4.87 -0.80 -4.48
CA LEU A 30 3.85 0.19 -4.84
C LEU A 30 3.58 1.16 -3.68
N LEU A 31 3.42 0.64 -2.47
CA LEU A 31 3.18 1.45 -1.28
C LEU A 31 4.38 2.37 -0.96
N PHE A 32 5.61 1.89 -1.15
CA PHE A 32 6.82 2.68 -0.98
C PHE A 32 6.85 3.87 -1.94
N ILE A 33 6.58 3.64 -3.23
CA ILE A 33 6.53 4.69 -4.25
C ILE A 33 5.41 5.69 -3.93
N ALA A 34 4.21 5.21 -3.61
CA ALA A 34 3.07 6.05 -3.25
C ALA A 34 3.37 6.91 -2.02
N ARG A 35 4.06 6.38 -1.00
CA ARG A 35 4.48 7.17 0.17
C ARG A 35 5.47 8.27 -0.21
N GLY A 36 6.35 8.01 -1.16
CA GLY A 36 7.23 9.03 -1.75
C GLY A 36 6.43 10.19 -2.37
N LEU A 37 5.38 9.87 -3.13
CA LEU A 37 4.46 10.85 -3.72
C LEU A 37 3.69 11.65 -2.67
N ALA A 38 3.23 11.01 -1.61
CA ALA A 38 2.55 11.69 -0.51
C ALA A 38 3.51 12.66 0.21
N LYS A 39 4.76 12.23 0.44
CA LYS A 39 5.80 13.07 1.05
C LYS A 39 6.15 14.28 0.18
N SER A 40 6.15 14.13 -1.15
CA SER A 40 6.34 15.24 -2.09
C SER A 40 5.08 16.05 -2.36
N LYS A 41 3.98 15.80 -1.64
CA LYS A 41 2.67 16.48 -1.76
C LYS A 41 2.04 16.37 -3.15
N LYS A 42 2.38 15.31 -3.90
CA LYS A 42 1.78 14.99 -5.21
C LYS A 42 0.45 14.26 -5.08
N ILE A 43 0.27 13.55 -3.97
CA ILE A 43 -0.99 12.95 -3.54
C ILE A 43 -1.21 13.31 -2.07
N GLU A 44 -2.46 13.23 -1.58
CA GLU A 44 -2.77 13.64 -0.20
C GLU A 44 -2.34 12.60 0.82
N SER A 45 -2.65 11.33 0.55
CA SER A 45 -2.32 10.23 1.46
C SER A 45 -2.34 8.88 0.75
N THR A 46 -1.73 7.87 1.37
CA THR A 46 -1.72 6.50 0.87
C THR A 46 -1.68 5.49 2.03
N TRP A 47 -2.37 4.36 1.85
CA TRP A 47 -2.38 3.25 2.79
C TRP A 47 -2.64 1.93 2.07
N SER A 48 -2.39 0.82 2.77
CA SER A 48 -2.74 -0.53 2.30
C SER A 48 -3.95 -1.07 3.07
N ALA A 49 -4.91 -1.68 2.38
CA ALA A 49 -6.07 -2.34 3.01
C ALA A 49 -6.50 -3.58 2.22
N ASN A 50 -6.67 -4.72 2.89
CA ASN A 50 -7.13 -6.00 2.31
C ASN A 50 -6.34 -6.39 1.04
N GLY A 51 -5.02 -6.23 1.07
CA GLY A 51 -4.17 -6.49 -0.10
C GLY A 51 -4.25 -5.48 -1.24
N ASN A 52 -4.86 -4.31 -1.02
CA ASN A 52 -4.91 -3.24 -2.03
C ASN A 52 -4.06 -2.07 -1.57
N ILE A 53 -3.41 -1.40 -2.52
CA ILE A 53 -2.79 -0.09 -2.28
C ILE A 53 -3.81 0.98 -2.68
N LEU A 54 -4.12 1.87 -1.75
CA LEU A 54 -5.09 2.95 -1.93
C LEU A 54 -4.36 4.28 -1.83
N ILE A 55 -4.77 5.21 -2.69
CA ILE A 55 -4.32 6.61 -2.64
C ILE A 55 -5.53 7.51 -2.54
N ARG A 56 -5.37 8.62 -1.82
CA ARG A 56 -6.32 9.74 -1.82
C ARG A 56 -5.72 10.86 -2.65
N VAL A 57 -6.49 11.33 -3.62
CA VAL A 57 -6.10 12.41 -4.52
C VAL A 57 -7.27 13.35 -4.69
N THR A 58 -6.97 14.65 -4.81
CA THR A 58 -7.95 15.67 -5.17
C THR A 58 -7.67 16.11 -6.59
N GLU A 59 -8.61 15.79 -7.49
CA GLU A 59 -8.55 16.15 -8.90
C GLU A 59 -9.74 17.06 -9.20
N HIS A 60 -9.52 18.20 -9.84
CA HIS A 60 -10.59 19.18 -10.16
C HIS A 60 -11.46 19.63 -8.97
N GLY A 61 -10.90 19.65 -7.76
CA GLY A 61 -11.60 20.03 -6.54
C GLY A 61 -12.41 18.91 -5.88
N GLU A 62 -12.40 17.70 -6.44
CA GLU A 62 -13.05 16.52 -5.88
C GLU A 62 -12.04 15.53 -5.32
N THR A 63 -12.22 15.14 -4.06
CA THR A 63 -11.36 14.15 -3.38
C THR A 63 -11.86 12.74 -3.66
N THR A 64 -11.03 11.93 -4.30
CA THR A 64 -11.34 10.53 -4.63
C THR A 64 -10.31 9.57 -4.04
N ILE A 65 -10.77 8.34 -3.78
CA ILE A 65 -9.90 7.23 -3.36
C ILE A 65 -9.73 6.30 -4.54
N LYS A 66 -8.48 6.09 -4.98
CA LYS A 66 -8.16 5.22 -6.11
C LYS A 66 -7.35 4.02 -5.64
N ARG A 67 -7.68 2.85 -6.18
CA ARG A 67 -6.88 1.64 -6.00
C ARG A 67 -5.77 1.61 -7.03
N ILE A 68 -4.55 1.35 -6.57
CA ILE A 68 -3.36 1.20 -7.38
C ILE A 68 -2.99 -0.28 -7.50
N GLY A 69 -2.98 -0.78 -8.73
CA GLY A 69 -2.58 -2.15 -9.04
C GLY A 69 -1.17 -2.27 -9.63
N CYS A 70 -0.66 -1.20 -10.24
CA CYS A 70 0.62 -1.20 -10.93
C CYS A 70 1.37 0.12 -10.81
N GLN A 71 2.67 0.10 -11.11
CA GLN A 71 3.51 1.28 -10.97
C GLN A 71 3.13 2.38 -11.97
N SER A 72 2.75 2.03 -13.20
CA SER A 72 2.38 2.99 -14.24
C SER A 72 1.21 3.89 -13.85
N GLU A 73 0.30 3.42 -12.98
CA GLU A 73 -0.77 4.26 -12.42
C GLU A 73 -0.24 5.34 -11.48
N LEU A 74 0.84 5.05 -10.72
CA LEU A 74 1.49 6.01 -9.83
C LEU A 74 2.31 7.04 -10.59
N GLU A 75 2.91 6.68 -11.72
CA GLU A 75 3.73 7.58 -12.54
C GLU A 75 2.93 8.80 -13.04
N LYS A 76 1.61 8.66 -13.23
CA LYS A 76 0.70 9.77 -13.58
C LYS A 76 0.77 10.93 -12.59
N TYR A 77 1.03 10.62 -11.32
CA TYR A 77 1.07 11.59 -10.23
C TYR A 77 2.46 12.20 -10.01
N LYS A 78 3.51 11.72 -10.68
CA LYS A 78 4.84 12.36 -10.58
C LYS A 78 4.88 13.74 -11.24
N HIS A 79 4.08 13.93 -12.29
CA HIS A 79 4.10 15.12 -13.14
C HIS A 79 2.94 16.11 -12.89
N MET A 80 2.04 15.82 -11.94
CA MET A 80 1.06 16.79 -11.43
C MET A 80 1.76 17.83 -10.55
#